data_AF-A0A8H7GK04-F1
#
_entry.id   AF-A0A8H7GK04-F1
#
_cell.length_a   1.000
_cell.length_b   1.000
_cell.length_c   1.000
_cell.angle_alpha   90.00
_cell.angle_beta   90.00
_cell.angle_gamma   90.00
#
_symmetry.space_group_name_H-M   'P 1'
#
loop_
_entity.id
_entity.type
_entity.pdbx_description
1 polymer ?
#
loop_
_entity_poly.entity_id
_entity_poly.type
_entity_poly.pdbx_seq_one_letter_code
_entity_poly.pdbx_strand_id
1 'polypeptide(L)'
;METLSDLDQGPEVYETSDVESVDDLGVRTQESSGPEVVTDHFDAVSAHTAFEEVTLEGMLELVDFLGSLAAESLGRNTYHTRKWKETKDQRLARIAQELSEIKEEDDEQKMQVEKLGNLLEALVENKGRAGHYFERLSTAFDRVEAQLSSIKHKAILESSNESETETKLESSPKNHTSQSAVLELELRLAGLEQAIGLNEISLTPNLRNHLRDLERKVNVLYNPEYELGNIKQKVLELNKELEALAKSRRMAQLALPEHDRVSHTRVNEITSTRSSSNDFEKKVEAIYLKLDEMEKAKSQLPAVIMRLKTLHETHRGLAGAVDAVSELDDTLGTLKRDLLSWNENLDLTKLAIEEHAKGFENKHHDIEEKLQLMETRVEALIKGT
;
A
#
# COMPACT_ATOMS: atom_id res chain seq x y z
N MET A 1 13.73 -21.49 33.88
CA MET A 1 14.91 -21.95 33.12
C MET A 1 16.16 -21.68 33.95
N GLU A 2 16.31 -22.31 35.12
CA GLU A 2 17.47 -22.11 36.03
C GLU A 2 17.91 -23.44 36.68
N THR A 3 17.71 -24.56 35.98
CA THR A 3 17.95 -25.91 36.53
C THR A 3 18.87 -26.74 35.65
N LEU A 4 19.91 -26.12 35.08
CA LEU A 4 20.99 -26.81 34.39
C LEU A 4 22.31 -26.36 35.00
N SER A 5 23.00 -27.28 35.66
CA SER A 5 24.23 -27.04 36.43
C SER A 5 25.47 -26.72 35.58
N ASP A 6 25.30 -26.57 34.27
CA ASP A 6 26.37 -26.45 33.27
C ASP A 6 26.15 -25.23 32.35
N LEU A 7 25.47 -24.19 32.85
CA LEU A 7 25.38 -22.91 32.16
C LEU A 7 26.68 -22.13 32.40
N ASP A 8 27.51 -22.03 31.37
CA ASP A 8 28.69 -21.18 31.36
C ASP A 8 28.29 -19.72 31.64
N GLN A 9 28.89 -19.11 32.67
CA GLN A 9 28.69 -17.70 33.04
C GLN A 9 29.67 -16.77 32.32
N GLY A 10 30.40 -17.30 31.32
CA GLY A 10 31.21 -16.48 30.43
C GLY A 10 30.37 -15.43 29.68
N PRO A 11 31.00 -14.35 29.19
CA PRO A 11 30.32 -13.40 28.31
C PRO A 11 29.70 -14.11 27.11
N GLU A 12 28.43 -13.80 26.84
CA GLU A 12 27.63 -14.43 25.76
C GLU A 12 28.24 -14.21 24.38
N VAL A 13 29.01 -13.12 24.21
CA VAL A 13 29.64 -12.74 22.94
C VAL A 13 31.10 -12.38 23.20
N TYR A 14 32.02 -13.08 22.53
CA TYR A 14 33.42 -12.72 22.44
C TYR A 14 33.68 -12.10 21.07
N GLU A 15 33.63 -10.77 20.99
CA GLU A 15 33.86 -10.02 19.77
C GLU A 15 35.16 -9.21 19.84
N THR A 16 35.75 -8.98 18.66
CA THR A 16 36.86 -8.03 18.52
C THR A 16 36.32 -6.62 18.71
N SER A 17 37.07 -5.74 19.38
CA SER A 17 36.71 -4.32 19.58
C SER A 17 36.19 -3.71 18.28
N ASP A 18 34.99 -3.11 18.32
CA ASP A 18 34.45 -2.27 17.25
C ASP A 18 35.38 -1.07 17.06
N VAL A 19 36.37 -1.22 16.19
CA VAL A 19 37.17 -0.11 15.67
C VAL A 19 36.46 0.35 14.42
N GLU A 20 35.86 1.54 14.48
CA GLU A 20 35.29 2.22 13.31
C GLU A 20 36.41 2.39 12.26
N SER A 21 36.49 1.48 11.30
CA SER A 21 37.40 1.54 10.15
C SER A 21 36.72 2.12 8.91
N VAL A 22 35.59 2.78 9.11
CA VAL A 22 34.87 3.55 8.09
C VAL A 22 35.12 5.03 8.35
N ASP A 23 36.39 5.42 8.38
CA ASP A 23 36.78 6.79 8.07
C ASP A 23 36.27 7.06 6.66
N ASP A 24 35.24 7.91 6.58
CA ASP A 24 34.64 8.50 5.40
C ASP A 24 34.47 7.55 4.21
N LEU A 25 33.22 7.25 3.84
CA LEU A 25 32.90 6.93 2.45
C LEU A 25 33.40 8.10 1.60
N GLY A 26 34.68 8.03 1.21
CA GLY A 26 35.38 9.04 0.47
C GLY A 26 34.48 9.34 -0.70
N VAL A 27 34.03 10.59 -0.77
CA VAL A 27 33.36 11.17 -1.93
C VAL A 27 34.08 10.60 -3.11
N ARG A 28 33.46 9.60 -3.77
CA ARG A 28 34.08 8.81 -4.81
C ARG A 28 34.60 9.85 -5.77
N THR A 29 35.91 10.00 -5.88
CA THR A 29 36.54 11.07 -6.64
C THR A 29 36.01 10.88 -8.04
N GLN A 30 34.97 11.65 -8.40
CA GLN A 30 34.44 11.61 -9.75
C GLN A 30 35.64 12.01 -10.59
N GLU A 31 36.08 11.10 -11.46
CA GLU A 31 37.10 11.39 -12.45
C GLU A 31 36.66 12.69 -13.11
N SER A 32 37.35 13.79 -12.79
CA SER A 32 37.03 15.08 -13.35
C SER A 32 37.18 14.92 -14.85
N SER A 33 36.06 14.96 -15.54
CA SER A 33 35.94 14.84 -16.99
C SER A 33 37.09 15.62 -17.63
N GLY A 34 37.96 14.91 -18.37
CA GLY A 34 39.11 15.56 -19.01
C GLY A 34 38.64 16.67 -19.97
N PRO A 35 39.50 17.62 -20.35
CA PRO A 35 39.12 18.75 -21.20
C PRO A 35 38.60 18.36 -22.60
N GLU A 36 38.72 17.09 -22.99
CA GLU A 36 38.20 16.54 -24.25
C GLU A 36 36.82 15.87 -24.12
N VAL A 37 36.32 15.65 -22.90
CA VAL A 37 35.01 15.02 -22.68
C VAL A 37 33.99 16.10 -22.37
N VAL A 38 33.14 16.39 -23.35
CA VAL A 38 31.98 17.26 -23.14
C VAL A 38 30.95 16.48 -22.32
N THR A 39 30.80 16.85 -21.05
CA THR A 39 29.76 16.32 -20.17
C THR A 39 28.53 17.21 -20.25
N ASP A 40 27.69 16.96 -21.25
CA ASP A 40 26.39 17.62 -21.34
C ASP A 40 25.46 17.08 -20.26
N HIS A 41 24.88 17.98 -19.46
CA HIS A 41 23.87 17.62 -18.49
C HIS A 41 22.57 17.23 -19.22
N PHE A 42 22.17 15.97 -19.09
CA PHE A 42 20.92 15.49 -19.68
C PHE A 42 19.73 15.96 -18.84
N ASP A 43 19.05 16.99 -19.31
CA ASP A 43 17.76 17.40 -18.77
C ASP A 43 16.62 16.63 -19.45
N ALA A 44 16.11 15.62 -18.73
CA ALA A 44 15.03 14.78 -19.21
C ALA A 44 13.73 15.57 -19.47
N VAL A 45 13.48 16.66 -18.74
CA VAL A 45 12.24 17.44 -18.87
C VAL A 45 12.29 18.27 -20.16
N SER A 46 13.39 19.00 -20.38
CA SER A 46 13.61 19.73 -21.64
C SER A 46 13.59 18.79 -22.85
N ALA A 47 14.29 17.64 -22.76
CA ALA A 47 14.26 16.64 -23.82
C ALA A 47 12.84 16.10 -24.09
N HIS A 48 12.07 15.79 -23.05
CA HIS A 48 10.68 15.35 -23.20
C HIS A 48 9.84 16.38 -23.95
N THR A 49 9.89 17.65 -23.54
CA THR A 49 9.12 18.72 -24.22
C THR A 49 9.54 18.91 -25.69
N ALA A 50 10.83 18.74 -26.00
CA ALA A 50 11.33 18.88 -27.36
C ALA A 50 10.85 17.74 -28.30
N PHE A 51 10.69 16.53 -27.76
CA PHE A 51 10.29 15.35 -28.55
C PHE A 51 8.81 14.97 -28.42
N GLU A 52 8.05 15.61 -27.54
CA GLU A 52 6.62 15.31 -27.33
C GLU A 52 5.78 15.50 -28.61
N GLU A 53 6.15 16.47 -29.44
CA GLU A 53 5.45 16.76 -30.70
C GLU A 53 5.88 15.86 -31.87
N VAL A 54 6.95 15.06 -31.69
CA VAL A 54 7.59 14.28 -32.75
C VAL A 54 7.32 12.80 -32.54
N THR A 55 6.58 12.17 -33.46
CA THR A 55 6.38 10.72 -33.44
C THR A 55 7.03 10.07 -34.64
N LEU A 56 7.47 8.83 -34.49
CA LEU A 56 7.94 8.02 -35.61
C LEU A 56 6.72 7.49 -36.40
N GLU A 57 6.68 7.78 -37.69
CA GLU A 57 5.69 7.30 -38.65
C GLU A 57 6.28 6.10 -39.40
N GLY A 58 5.73 4.92 -39.15
CA GLY A 58 6.13 3.65 -39.75
C GLY A 58 5.84 2.47 -38.83
N MET A 59 5.36 1.36 -39.38
CA MET A 59 5.42 0.09 -38.66
C MET A 59 6.90 -0.25 -38.45
N LEU A 60 7.31 -0.55 -37.21
CA LEU A 60 8.71 -0.86 -36.87
C LEU A 60 9.33 -1.96 -37.76
N GLU A 61 8.51 -2.76 -38.45
CA GLU A 61 8.91 -3.88 -39.30
C GLU A 61 9.20 -3.53 -40.78
N LEU A 62 8.95 -2.28 -41.23
CA LEU A 62 8.98 -1.94 -42.66
C LEU A 62 10.08 -0.95 -43.08
N VAL A 63 11.12 -0.76 -42.26
CA VAL A 63 12.30 0.01 -42.67
C VAL A 63 13.29 -0.92 -43.36
N ASP A 64 13.31 -0.88 -44.69
CA ASP A 64 14.24 -1.67 -45.50
C ASP A 64 15.61 -0.97 -45.59
N PHE A 65 16.62 -1.55 -44.92
CA PHE A 65 18.01 -1.10 -45.00
C PHE A 65 18.81 -1.80 -46.12
N LEU A 66 18.18 -2.68 -46.91
CA LEU A 66 18.86 -3.51 -47.93
C LEU A 66 19.31 -2.73 -49.17
N GLY A 67 19.20 -1.39 -49.17
CA GLY A 67 19.91 -0.53 -50.13
C GLY A 67 19.48 -0.69 -51.58
N SER A 68 18.22 -1.06 -51.83
CA SER A 68 17.69 -1.22 -53.18
C SER A 68 17.62 0.12 -53.93
N LEU A 69 18.43 0.27 -54.98
CA LEU A 69 18.42 1.43 -55.88
C LEU A 69 17.18 1.50 -56.80
N ALA A 70 16.30 0.50 -56.77
CA ALA A 70 15.20 0.35 -57.72
C ALA A 70 13.90 1.06 -57.31
N ALA A 71 13.79 1.54 -56.06
CA ALA A 71 12.66 2.33 -55.63
C ALA A 71 12.94 3.82 -55.89
N GLU A 72 11.90 4.58 -56.25
CA GLU A 72 11.87 6.04 -56.49
C GLU A 72 12.22 6.89 -55.24
N SER A 73 12.83 6.25 -54.24
CA SER A 73 13.10 6.77 -52.92
C SER A 73 14.57 6.56 -52.53
N LEU A 74 15.48 7.03 -53.39
CA LEU A 74 16.88 7.23 -53.03
C LEU A 74 16.94 8.18 -51.81
N GLY A 75 17.11 7.62 -50.61
CA GLY A 75 17.16 8.38 -49.34
C GLY A 75 16.02 8.14 -48.34
N ARG A 76 15.06 7.23 -48.60
CA ARG A 76 13.96 6.89 -47.64
C ARG A 76 14.23 5.69 -46.72
N ASN A 77 15.47 5.23 -46.57
CA ASN A 77 15.81 4.08 -45.73
C ASN A 77 15.95 4.45 -44.23
N THR A 78 15.11 5.36 -43.74
CA THR A 78 15.14 5.85 -42.36
C THR A 78 13.73 5.96 -41.80
N TYR A 79 13.61 5.89 -40.48
CA TYR A 79 12.35 6.15 -39.80
C TYR A 79 11.86 7.56 -40.15
N HIS A 80 10.63 7.67 -40.62
CA HIS A 80 10.03 8.97 -40.91
C HIS A 80 9.54 9.57 -39.59
N THR A 81 9.81 10.85 -39.36
CA THR A 81 9.27 11.56 -38.19
C THR A 81 8.13 12.45 -38.66
N ARG A 82 6.98 12.33 -37.99
CA ARG A 82 5.84 13.21 -38.19
C ARG A 82 5.73 14.13 -36.98
N LYS A 83 5.72 15.43 -37.25
CA LYS A 83 5.43 16.44 -36.24
C LYS A 83 3.92 16.66 -36.15
N TRP A 84 3.33 16.43 -34.98
CA TRP A 84 1.94 16.73 -34.73
C TRP A 84 1.76 18.21 -34.41
N LYS A 85 0.60 18.77 -34.77
CA LYS A 85 0.24 20.16 -34.43
C LYS A 85 -0.27 20.31 -33.00
N GLU A 86 -0.58 19.19 -32.34
CA GLU A 86 -1.15 19.13 -30.99
C GLU A 86 -0.35 18.12 -30.17
N THR A 87 -0.09 18.47 -28.90
CA THR A 87 0.55 17.57 -27.92
C THR A 87 -0.40 16.45 -27.50
N LYS A 88 0.12 15.42 -26.82
CA LYS A 88 -0.68 14.31 -26.32
C LYS A 88 -1.75 14.80 -25.35
N ASP A 89 -1.39 15.68 -24.43
CA ASP A 89 -2.31 16.20 -23.42
C ASP A 89 -3.39 17.10 -24.03
N GLN A 90 -3.04 17.95 -25.00
CA GLN A 90 -4.02 18.74 -25.75
C GLN A 90 -5.00 17.84 -26.52
N ARG A 91 -4.49 16.77 -27.13
CA ARG A 91 -5.32 15.78 -27.83
C ARG A 91 -6.25 15.05 -26.88
N LEU A 92 -5.75 14.62 -25.71
CA LEU A 92 -6.56 13.97 -24.68
C LEU A 92 -7.62 14.91 -24.11
N ALA A 93 -7.31 16.20 -23.92
CA ALA A 93 -8.27 17.19 -23.49
C ALA A 93 -9.39 17.40 -24.53
N ARG A 94 -9.03 17.48 -25.82
CA ARG A 94 -10.03 17.52 -26.90
C ARG A 94 -10.88 16.25 -26.93
N ILE A 95 -10.26 15.07 -26.88
CA ILE A 95 -10.98 13.79 -26.86
C ILE A 95 -11.90 13.69 -25.64
N ALA A 96 -11.46 14.16 -24.47
CA ALA A 96 -12.29 14.18 -23.27
C ALA A 96 -13.51 15.09 -23.43
N GLN A 97 -13.34 16.25 -24.08
CA GLN A 97 -14.44 17.13 -24.41
C GLN A 97 -15.39 16.51 -25.45
N GLU A 98 -14.86 15.96 -26.54
CA GLU A 98 -15.64 15.26 -27.57
C GLU A 98 -16.40 14.05 -26.97
N LEU A 99 -15.78 13.29 -26.06
CA LEU A 99 -16.44 12.19 -25.35
C LEU A 99 -17.52 12.67 -24.38
N SER A 100 -17.34 13.84 -23.74
CA SER A 100 -18.38 14.45 -22.92
C SER A 100 -19.58 14.86 -23.76
N GLU A 101 -19.34 15.43 -24.94
CA GLU A 101 -20.38 15.83 -25.90
C GLU A 101 -21.13 14.60 -26.43
N ILE A 102 -20.43 13.53 -26.80
CA ILE A 102 -21.04 12.25 -27.21
C ILE A 102 -21.85 11.63 -26.06
N LYS A 103 -21.37 11.73 -24.82
CA LYS A 103 -22.10 11.20 -23.66
C LYS A 103 -23.41 11.96 -23.42
N GLU A 104 -23.42 13.27 -23.61
CA GLU A 104 -24.64 14.07 -23.54
C GLU A 104 -25.63 13.70 -24.66
N GLU A 105 -25.15 13.41 -25.88
CA GLU A 105 -25.99 12.88 -26.97
C GLU A 105 -26.53 11.46 -26.68
N ASP A 106 -25.73 10.58 -26.07
CA ASP A 106 -26.14 9.24 -25.67
C ASP A 106 -27.15 9.25 -24.50
N ASP A 107 -27.10 10.23 -23.60
CA ASP A 107 -28.06 10.36 -22.51
C ASP A 107 -29.47 10.74 -23.03
N GLU A 108 -29.56 11.46 -24.15
CA GLU A 108 -30.84 11.67 -24.86
C GLU A 108 -31.39 10.36 -25.45
N GLN A 109 -30.53 9.49 -25.98
CA GLN A 109 -30.91 8.16 -26.48
C GLN A 109 -31.27 7.21 -25.32
N LYS A 110 -30.53 7.24 -24.21
CA LYS A 110 -30.86 6.48 -22.98
C LYS A 110 -32.20 6.88 -22.41
N MET A 111 -32.58 8.16 -22.41
CA MET A 111 -33.92 8.55 -21.96
C MET A 111 -35.05 7.92 -22.80
N GLN A 112 -34.80 7.60 -24.07
CA GLN A 112 -35.76 6.87 -24.92
C GLN A 112 -35.75 5.37 -24.62
N VAL A 113 -34.58 4.78 -24.36
CA VAL A 113 -34.43 3.37 -23.97
C VAL A 113 -34.99 3.10 -22.56
N GLU A 114 -34.82 4.02 -21.62
CA GLU A 114 -35.40 3.94 -20.27
C GLU A 114 -36.93 4.05 -20.31
N LYS A 115 -37.50 4.89 -21.17
CA LYS A 115 -38.95 4.91 -21.41
C LYS A 115 -39.46 3.58 -21.96
N LEU A 116 -38.70 2.93 -22.84
CA LEU A 116 -39.05 1.62 -23.37
C LEU A 116 -38.86 0.51 -22.33
N GLY A 117 -37.83 0.60 -21.49
CA GLY A 117 -37.56 -0.29 -20.36
C GLY A 117 -38.67 -0.24 -19.32
N ASN A 118 -39.09 0.96 -18.92
CA ASN A 118 -40.22 1.16 -18.00
C ASN A 118 -41.55 0.61 -18.57
N LEU A 119 -41.73 0.66 -19.89
CA LEU A 119 -42.87 0.04 -20.58
C LEU A 119 -42.80 -1.49 -20.62
N LEU A 120 -41.59 -2.04 -20.77
CA LEU A 120 -41.34 -3.47 -20.77
C LEU A 120 -41.47 -4.06 -19.36
N GLU A 121 -41.00 -3.34 -18.34
CA GLU A 121 -41.08 -3.70 -16.93
C GLU A 121 -42.53 -3.73 -16.45
N ALA A 122 -43.34 -2.75 -16.84
CA ALA A 122 -44.80 -2.77 -16.64
C ALA A 122 -45.50 -3.96 -17.34
N LEU A 123 -44.90 -4.54 -18.38
CA LEU A 123 -45.41 -5.72 -19.09
C LEU A 123 -44.92 -7.04 -18.47
N VAL A 124 -43.74 -7.02 -17.85
CA VAL A 124 -43.11 -8.16 -17.16
C VAL A 124 -43.71 -8.38 -15.76
N GLU A 125 -44.08 -7.31 -15.05
CA GLU A 125 -44.87 -7.39 -13.80
C GLU A 125 -46.20 -8.16 -13.99
N ASN A 126 -46.69 -8.26 -15.23
CA ASN A 126 -47.93 -8.95 -15.57
C ASN A 126 -47.76 -10.44 -15.94
N LYS A 127 -46.54 -11.00 -15.91
CA LYS A 127 -46.29 -12.43 -16.14
C LYS A 127 -45.65 -13.08 -14.92
N GLY A 128 -46.53 -13.56 -14.04
CA GLY A 128 -46.17 -14.32 -12.86
C GLY A 128 -45.33 -15.58 -13.14
N ARG A 129 -44.53 -15.92 -12.11
CA ARG A 129 -43.76 -17.16 -11.85
C ARG A 129 -42.26 -17.16 -12.13
N ALA A 130 -41.68 -16.22 -12.89
CA ALA A 130 -40.22 -16.10 -12.99
C ALA A 130 -39.60 -15.32 -11.80
N GLY A 131 -40.36 -14.41 -11.20
CA GLY A 131 -39.90 -13.54 -10.11
C GLY A 131 -39.56 -14.26 -8.80
N HIS A 132 -40.11 -15.44 -8.53
CA HIS A 132 -39.92 -16.12 -7.24
C HIS A 132 -38.47 -16.59 -6.99
N TYR A 133 -37.73 -16.97 -8.03
CA TYR A 133 -36.31 -17.34 -7.88
C TYR A 133 -35.41 -16.09 -7.82
N PHE A 134 -35.76 -15.06 -8.60
CA PHE A 134 -35.08 -13.77 -8.56
C PHE A 134 -35.26 -13.06 -7.21
N GLU A 135 -36.45 -13.12 -6.62
CA GLU A 135 -36.76 -12.56 -5.29
C GLU A 135 -36.03 -13.32 -4.18
N ARG A 136 -35.89 -14.65 -4.28
CA ARG A 136 -35.04 -15.43 -3.37
C ARG A 136 -33.54 -15.14 -3.53
N LEU A 137 -33.08 -14.86 -4.75
CA LEU A 137 -31.70 -14.47 -5.01
C LEU A 137 -31.42 -13.04 -4.51
N SER A 138 -32.34 -12.10 -4.77
CA SER A 138 -32.29 -10.72 -4.31
C SER A 138 -32.27 -10.66 -2.79
N THR A 139 -33.18 -11.37 -2.11
CA THR A 139 -33.20 -11.44 -0.65
C THR A 139 -31.95 -12.07 -0.04
N ALA A 140 -31.27 -12.97 -0.76
CA ALA A 140 -29.98 -13.51 -0.34
C ALA A 140 -28.85 -12.48 -0.49
N PHE A 141 -28.80 -11.76 -1.60
CA PHE A 141 -27.86 -10.66 -1.82
C PHE A 141 -28.08 -9.50 -0.84
N ASP A 142 -29.34 -9.11 -0.59
CA ASP A 142 -29.71 -8.08 0.39
C ASP A 142 -29.27 -8.47 1.81
N ARG A 143 -29.31 -9.77 2.14
CA ARG A 143 -28.84 -10.29 3.43
C ARG A 143 -27.31 -10.26 3.53
N VAL A 144 -26.60 -10.61 2.46
CA VAL A 144 -25.14 -10.50 2.40
C VAL A 144 -24.70 -9.04 2.48
N GLU A 145 -25.41 -8.14 1.79
CA GLU A 145 -25.17 -6.70 1.85
C GLU A 145 -25.49 -6.10 3.22
N ALA A 146 -26.55 -6.56 3.89
CA ALA A 146 -26.86 -6.22 5.28
C ALA A 146 -25.77 -6.70 6.25
N GLN A 147 -25.19 -7.88 6.02
CA GLN A 147 -24.06 -8.36 6.84
C GLN A 147 -22.78 -7.57 6.55
N LEU A 148 -22.47 -7.25 5.30
CA LEU A 148 -21.31 -6.43 4.92
C LEU A 148 -21.42 -4.98 5.45
N SER A 149 -22.61 -4.39 5.38
CA SER A 149 -22.89 -3.07 5.94
C SER A 149 -22.88 -3.12 7.47
N SER A 150 -23.31 -4.19 8.12
CA SER A 150 -23.14 -4.36 9.57
C SER A 150 -21.67 -4.45 9.99
N ILE A 151 -20.81 -5.05 9.18
CA ILE A 151 -19.36 -5.11 9.40
C ILE A 151 -18.74 -3.71 9.20
N LYS A 152 -19.16 -2.98 8.16
CA LYS A 152 -18.78 -1.57 7.96
C LYS A 152 -19.28 -0.67 9.11
N HIS A 153 -20.53 -0.81 9.55
CA HIS A 153 -21.10 -0.02 10.64
C HIS A 153 -20.48 -0.38 11.99
N LYS A 154 -20.14 -1.64 12.26
CA LYS A 154 -19.41 -2.03 13.48
C LYS A 154 -17.96 -1.54 13.47
N ALA A 155 -17.34 -1.38 12.30
CA ALA A 155 -16.04 -0.74 12.14
C ALA A 155 -16.12 0.81 12.27
N ILE A 156 -17.27 1.42 11.94
CA ILE A 156 -17.49 2.87 12.04
C ILE A 156 -17.99 3.30 13.44
N LEU A 157 -18.74 2.46 14.16
CA LEU A 157 -19.32 2.78 15.48
C LEU A 157 -18.29 2.84 16.62
N GLU A 158 -17.06 2.35 16.42
CA GLU A 158 -15.94 2.61 17.33
C GLU A 158 -15.20 3.93 17.01
N SER A 159 -15.60 4.65 15.95
CA SER A 159 -15.05 5.96 15.59
C SER A 159 -16.16 6.98 15.28
N SER A 160 -16.63 7.61 16.36
CA SER A 160 -17.24 8.96 16.37
C SER A 160 -18.76 9.07 16.14
N ASN A 161 -19.37 9.83 17.07
CA ASN A 161 -20.70 10.44 16.99
C ASN A 161 -20.78 11.46 15.83
N GLU A 162 -21.81 11.37 14.99
CA GLU A 162 -22.79 12.44 14.66
C GLU A 162 -23.57 12.12 13.37
N SER A 163 -24.90 12.17 13.52
CA SER A 163 -25.99 12.51 12.59
C SER A 163 -26.11 11.92 11.17
N GLU A 164 -27.13 11.06 11.07
CA GLU A 164 -28.29 11.09 10.15
C GLU A 164 -28.14 11.08 8.61
N THR A 165 -28.73 9.99 8.06
CA THR A 165 -29.58 9.86 6.86
C THR A 165 -29.04 10.31 5.49
N GLU A 166 -28.86 9.36 4.58
CA GLU A 166 -29.82 9.07 3.49
C GLU A 166 -29.36 7.88 2.64
N THR A 167 -30.33 7.04 2.30
CA THR A 167 -30.24 5.89 1.41
C THR A 167 -30.21 6.34 -0.05
N LYS A 168 -29.11 6.06 -0.76
CA LYS A 168 -29.11 6.00 -2.23
C LYS A 168 -28.04 5.02 -2.69
N LEU A 169 -28.47 4.00 -3.45
CA LEU A 169 -27.61 3.08 -4.17
C LEU A 169 -26.78 3.89 -5.17
N GLU A 170 -25.49 4.04 -4.89
CA GLU A 170 -24.50 4.47 -5.88
C GLU A 170 -23.42 3.39 -5.97
N SER A 171 -23.32 2.81 -7.16
CA SER A 171 -22.13 2.15 -7.64
C SER A 171 -20.95 3.12 -7.54
N SER A 172 -20.16 2.97 -6.47
CA SER A 172 -18.76 3.40 -6.30
C SER A 172 -18.34 4.72 -6.98
N PRO A 173 -18.39 5.85 -6.23
CA PRO A 173 -17.42 6.94 -6.42
C PRO A 173 -16.60 7.25 -5.14
N LYS A 174 -16.94 6.66 -3.99
CA LYS A 174 -16.31 6.97 -2.68
C LYS A 174 -14.84 6.53 -2.54
N ASN A 175 -14.36 5.64 -3.42
CA ASN A 175 -12.95 5.26 -3.43
C ASN A 175 -12.06 6.33 -4.07
N HIS A 176 -12.56 7.08 -5.06
CA HIS A 176 -11.76 8.11 -5.74
C HIS A 176 -11.52 9.33 -4.87
N THR A 177 -12.49 9.75 -4.05
CA THR A 177 -12.29 10.87 -3.11
C THR A 177 -11.26 10.54 -2.04
N SER A 178 -11.27 9.32 -1.50
CA SER A 178 -10.32 8.88 -0.49
C SER A 178 -8.92 8.61 -1.09
N GLN A 179 -8.85 8.04 -2.30
CA GLN A 179 -7.59 7.87 -3.02
C GLN A 179 -6.99 9.21 -3.46
N SER A 180 -7.81 10.16 -3.91
CA SER A 180 -7.38 11.51 -4.25
C SER A 180 -6.87 12.26 -3.02
N ALA A 181 -7.53 12.12 -1.87
CA ALA A 181 -7.06 12.71 -0.61
C ALA A 181 -5.74 12.08 -0.14
N VAL A 182 -5.57 10.76 -0.30
CA VAL A 182 -4.29 10.08 -0.03
C VAL A 182 -3.21 10.59 -0.98
N LEU A 183 -3.48 10.70 -2.28
CA LEU A 183 -2.52 11.24 -3.25
C LEU A 183 -2.14 12.70 -2.98
N GLU A 184 -3.08 13.52 -2.52
CA GLU A 184 -2.80 14.89 -2.08
C GLU A 184 -1.90 14.91 -0.83
N LEU A 185 -2.17 14.02 0.13
CA LEU A 185 -1.33 13.87 1.31
C LEU A 185 0.07 13.34 0.96
N GLU A 186 0.19 12.40 0.02
CA GLU A 186 1.46 11.89 -0.50
C GLU A 186 2.24 12.98 -1.23
N LEU A 187 1.57 13.79 -2.08
CA LEU A 187 2.21 14.92 -2.74
C LEU A 187 2.71 15.95 -1.71
N ARG A 188 1.91 16.23 -0.69
CA ARG A 188 2.29 17.13 0.40
C ARG A 188 3.42 16.55 1.23
N LEU A 189 3.41 15.24 1.48
CA LEU A 189 4.47 14.53 2.19
C LEU A 189 5.77 14.58 1.38
N ALA A 190 5.72 14.27 0.09
CA ALA A 190 6.85 14.39 -0.83
C ALA A 190 7.40 15.83 -0.88
N GLY A 191 6.53 16.84 -0.86
CA GLY A 191 6.95 18.24 -0.76
C GLY A 191 7.65 18.57 0.57
N LEU A 192 7.18 18.00 1.68
CA LEU A 192 7.82 18.14 2.99
C LEU A 192 9.14 17.37 3.05
N GLU A 193 9.20 16.17 2.49
CA GLU A 193 10.41 15.34 2.40
C GLU A 193 11.46 15.99 1.51
N GLN A 194 11.06 16.61 0.40
CA GLN A 194 11.96 17.38 -0.46
C GLN A 194 12.48 18.62 0.26
N ALA A 195 11.63 19.32 1.02
CA ALA A 195 12.03 20.50 1.78
C ALA A 195 12.95 20.18 2.97
N ILE A 196 12.76 19.01 3.60
CA ILE A 196 13.57 18.54 4.74
C ILE A 196 14.83 17.79 4.27
N GLY A 197 14.78 17.21 3.06
CA GLY A 197 15.80 16.33 2.49
C GLY A 197 15.60 14.87 2.89
N LEU A 198 15.86 13.94 1.94
CA LEU A 198 15.93 12.50 2.18
C LEU A 198 17.17 12.17 3.01
N ASN A 199 17.09 12.33 4.33
CA ASN A 199 18.14 11.89 5.24
C ASN A 199 17.98 10.39 5.51
N GLU A 200 18.30 9.55 4.51
CA GLU A 200 18.28 8.10 4.69
C GLU A 200 19.35 7.59 5.66
N ILE A 201 20.41 8.35 5.96
CA ILE A 201 21.54 7.85 6.77
C ILE A 201 22.14 8.90 7.71
N SER A 202 21.54 10.09 7.82
CA SER A 202 22.11 11.09 8.72
C SER A 202 21.70 10.80 10.17
N LEU A 203 22.63 10.26 10.95
CA LEU A 203 22.64 10.22 12.42
C LEU A 203 22.66 11.65 13.02
N THR A 204 21.98 12.62 12.40
CA THR A 204 21.97 14.00 12.86
C THR A 204 20.91 14.17 13.94
N PRO A 205 21.26 14.85 15.06
CA PRO A 205 20.28 15.19 16.07
C PRO A 205 19.16 16.03 15.45
N ASN A 206 17.91 15.71 15.86
CA ASN A 206 16.66 16.43 15.61
C ASN A 206 16.88 17.82 14.99
N LEU A 207 16.37 18.08 13.78
CA LEU A 207 16.49 19.39 13.07
C LEU A 207 16.25 20.60 13.98
N ARG A 208 15.34 20.45 14.94
CA ARG A 208 15.04 21.44 15.99
C ARG A 208 16.24 21.81 16.87
N ASN A 209 17.11 20.87 17.20
CA ASN A 209 18.33 21.11 17.99
C ASN A 209 19.36 21.89 17.18
N HIS A 210 19.54 21.55 15.90
CA HIS A 210 20.38 22.32 14.98
C HIS A 210 19.84 23.73 14.75
N LEU A 211 18.51 23.87 14.56
CA LEU A 211 17.87 25.16 14.43
C LEU A 211 18.03 26.00 15.71
N ARG A 212 17.92 25.40 16.89
CA ARG A 212 18.17 26.08 18.17
C ARG A 212 19.63 26.47 18.37
N ASP A 213 20.58 25.63 17.96
CA ASP A 213 21.99 26.00 18.02
C ASP A 213 22.32 27.11 17.01
N LEU A 214 21.69 27.09 15.83
CA LEU A 214 21.79 28.16 14.85
C LEU A 214 21.12 29.43 15.35
N GLU A 215 19.93 29.35 15.95
CA GLU A 215 19.23 30.47 16.60
C GLU A 215 20.10 31.05 17.71
N ARG A 216 20.73 30.22 18.54
CA ARG A 216 21.69 30.68 19.54
C ARG A 216 22.89 31.38 18.90
N LYS A 217 23.48 30.81 17.84
CA LYS A 217 24.61 31.41 17.11
C LYS A 217 24.21 32.74 16.46
N VAL A 218 23.04 32.80 15.85
CA VAL A 218 22.48 34.02 15.23
C VAL A 218 22.19 35.07 16.28
N ASN A 219 21.59 34.70 17.42
CA ASN A 219 21.36 35.61 18.54
C ASN A 219 22.66 36.12 19.16
N VAL A 220 23.74 35.32 19.14
CA VAL A 220 25.08 35.75 19.53
C VAL A 220 25.70 36.71 18.50
N LEU A 221 25.39 36.53 17.21
CA LEU A 221 25.86 37.43 16.14
C LEU A 221 25.07 38.74 16.07
N TYR A 222 23.76 38.70 16.34
CA TYR A 222 22.85 39.85 16.24
C TYR A 222 22.81 40.72 17.51
N ASN A 223 23.25 40.20 18.66
CA ASN A 223 23.45 40.97 19.89
C ASN A 223 24.95 41.19 20.16
N PRO A 224 25.63 42.10 19.44
CA PRO A 224 27.00 42.48 19.77
C PRO A 224 27.10 43.27 21.09
N GLU A 225 25.96 43.66 21.69
CA GLU A 225 25.90 44.46 22.93
C GLU A 225 26.35 43.69 24.19
N TYR A 226 26.44 42.36 24.13
CA TYR A 226 27.22 41.61 25.10
C TYR A 226 28.63 41.47 24.56
N GLU A 227 29.54 42.30 25.06
CA GLU A 227 30.98 42.17 24.82
C GLU A 227 31.40 40.73 25.18
N LEU A 228 31.42 39.83 24.20
CA LEU A 228 31.83 38.43 24.36
C LEU A 228 33.25 38.37 24.94
N GLY A 229 34.04 39.42 24.71
CA GLY A 229 35.32 39.69 25.38
C GLY A 229 35.19 39.80 26.90
N ASN A 230 34.23 40.57 27.44
CA ASN A 230 34.02 40.71 28.89
C ASN A 230 33.47 39.45 29.52
N ILE A 231 32.55 38.75 28.87
CA ILE A 231 32.05 37.45 29.36
C ILE A 231 33.19 36.43 29.34
N LYS A 232 33.97 36.36 28.26
CA LYS A 232 35.14 35.49 28.18
C LYS A 232 36.17 35.84 29.24
N GLN A 233 36.42 37.12 29.49
CA GLN A 233 37.33 37.59 30.53
C GLN A 233 36.81 37.23 31.93
N LYS A 234 35.50 37.36 32.18
CA LYS A 234 34.87 36.99 33.44
C LYS A 234 34.80 35.48 33.64
N VAL A 235 34.62 34.69 32.58
CA VAL A 235 34.72 33.22 32.61
C VAL A 235 36.16 32.79 32.85
N LEU A 236 37.15 33.46 32.25
CA LEU A 236 38.56 33.22 32.54
C LEU A 236 38.93 33.59 33.97
N GLU A 237 38.38 34.67 34.50
CA GLU A 237 38.52 35.08 35.90
C GLU A 237 37.88 34.05 36.84
N LEU A 238 36.64 33.63 36.59
CA LEU A 238 35.97 32.57 37.35
C LEU A 238 36.73 31.25 37.28
N ASN A 239 37.27 30.89 36.11
CA ASN A 239 38.05 29.66 35.96
C ASN A 239 39.38 29.77 36.72
N LYS A 240 40.00 30.96 36.74
CA LYS A 240 41.18 31.24 37.56
C LYS A 240 40.87 31.19 39.05
N GLU A 241 39.71 31.69 39.47
CA GLU A 241 39.22 31.57 40.85
C GLU A 241 38.92 30.12 41.23
N LEU A 242 38.33 29.34 40.33
CA LEU A 242 38.04 27.93 40.52
C LEU A 242 39.33 27.12 40.59
N GLU A 243 40.31 27.40 39.73
CA GLU A 243 41.65 26.84 39.82
C GLU A 243 42.36 27.25 41.12
N ALA A 244 42.22 28.51 41.54
CA ALA A 244 42.79 28.98 42.80
C ALA A 244 42.12 28.30 44.01
N LEU A 245 40.82 28.05 43.95
CA LEU A 245 40.06 27.34 44.96
C LEU A 245 40.40 25.84 44.95
N ALA A 246 40.58 25.22 43.79
CA ALA A 246 41.05 23.84 43.66
C ALA A 246 42.48 23.69 44.18
N LYS A 247 43.38 24.63 43.86
CA LYS A 247 44.75 24.70 44.39
C LYS A 247 44.75 24.96 45.90
N SER A 248 43.88 25.85 46.39
CA SER A 248 43.66 26.13 47.82
C SER A 248 43.16 24.88 48.55
N ARG A 249 42.17 24.18 48.01
CA ARG A 249 41.66 22.91 48.53
C ARG A 249 42.74 21.84 48.56
N ARG A 250 43.56 21.75 47.51
CA ARG A 250 44.69 20.81 47.44
C ARG A 250 45.81 21.17 48.42
N MET A 251 46.09 22.46 48.63
CA MET A 251 47.05 22.92 49.64
C MET A 251 46.52 22.73 51.07
N ALA A 252 45.23 22.97 51.31
CA ALA A 252 44.58 22.70 52.59
C ALA A 252 44.58 21.20 52.92
N GLN A 253 44.40 20.34 51.90
CA GLN A 253 44.58 18.89 52.03
C GLN A 253 46.04 18.49 52.32
N LEU A 254 47.02 19.23 51.78
CA LEU A 254 48.45 18.99 52.06
C LEU A 254 48.89 19.51 53.44
N ALA A 255 48.26 20.57 53.96
CA ALA A 255 48.61 21.23 55.23
C ALA A 255 48.07 20.50 56.48
N LEU A 256 47.30 19.42 56.31
CA LEU A 256 46.87 18.54 57.40
C LEU A 256 48.05 17.66 57.89
N PRO A 257 48.25 17.50 59.21
CA PRO A 257 49.30 16.66 59.79
C PRO A 257 49.22 15.20 59.35
N GLU A 258 50.38 14.53 59.24
CA GLU A 258 50.55 13.17 58.69
C GLU A 258 49.64 12.08 59.26
N HIS A 259 49.10 12.25 60.48
CA HIS A 259 48.23 11.25 61.10
C HIS A 259 46.82 11.18 60.47
N ASP A 260 46.38 12.21 59.74
CA ASP A 260 45.14 12.19 58.94
C ASP A 260 45.39 12.00 57.44
N ARG A 261 46.65 11.95 57.00
CA ARG A 261 46.98 11.71 55.59
C ARG A 261 46.59 10.31 55.14
N VAL A 262 46.65 9.30 56.00
CA VAL A 262 46.23 7.93 55.62
C VAL A 262 44.71 7.83 55.42
N SER A 263 43.93 8.73 56.05
CA SER A 263 42.48 8.85 55.88
C SER A 263 42.09 9.62 54.60
N HIS A 264 42.99 10.47 54.08
CA HIS A 264 42.66 11.43 53.02
C HIS A 264 43.54 11.38 51.76
N THR A 265 44.58 10.54 51.70
CA THR A 265 45.40 10.37 50.47
C THR A 265 44.69 9.55 49.37
N ARG A 266 43.42 9.16 49.59
CA ARG A 266 42.47 8.70 48.54
C ARG A 266 41.38 9.72 48.22
N VAL A 267 41.54 11.00 48.58
CA VAL A 267 40.55 12.06 48.32
C VAL A 267 40.98 12.93 47.13
N ASN A 268 41.42 12.26 46.06
CA ASN A 268 41.43 12.83 44.72
C ASN A 268 40.46 12.09 43.77
N GLU A 269 39.50 11.36 44.36
CA GLU A 269 38.18 11.13 43.76
C GLU A 269 37.17 11.91 44.59
N ILE A 270 36.90 13.14 44.16
CA ILE A 270 35.77 13.92 44.68
C ILE A 270 34.51 13.36 44.03
N THR A 271 34.13 12.14 44.44
CA THR A 271 32.78 11.56 44.39
C THR A 271 32.75 10.25 45.20
N SER A 272 33.19 10.26 46.46
CA SER A 272 32.97 9.11 47.35
C SER A 272 33.13 9.49 48.83
N THR A 273 32.16 10.23 49.37
CA THR A 273 31.88 10.25 50.82
C THR A 273 30.47 9.70 51.03
N ARG A 274 30.22 8.46 50.59
CA ARG A 274 28.88 7.87 50.62
C ARG A 274 28.88 6.37 50.31
N SER A 275 29.57 5.59 51.13
CA SER A 275 29.74 4.14 50.93
C SER A 275 28.45 3.30 51.07
N SER A 276 27.29 3.90 51.33
CA SER A 276 25.96 3.28 51.24
C SER A 276 25.08 3.86 50.12
N SER A 277 25.52 4.94 49.45
CA SER A 277 24.85 5.46 48.26
C SER A 277 25.59 5.17 46.97
N ASN A 278 26.80 4.60 46.98
CA ASN A 278 27.47 4.22 45.72
C ASN A 278 26.67 3.17 44.93
N ASP A 279 26.01 2.22 45.58
CA ASP A 279 25.17 1.23 44.86
C ASP A 279 23.85 1.86 44.39
N PHE A 280 23.30 2.79 45.17
CA PHE A 280 22.10 3.55 44.79
C PHE A 280 22.40 4.54 43.67
N GLU A 281 23.49 5.28 43.74
CA GLU A 281 23.97 6.24 42.74
C GLU A 281 24.38 5.51 41.46
N LYS A 282 25.07 4.36 41.53
CA LYS A 282 25.32 3.50 40.36
C LYS A 282 24.02 2.98 39.75
N LYS A 283 23.05 2.57 40.57
CA LYS A 283 21.74 2.11 40.08
C LYS A 283 20.92 3.25 39.48
N VAL A 284 21.00 4.44 40.06
CA VAL A 284 20.35 5.65 39.58
C VAL A 284 21.02 6.14 38.29
N GLU A 285 22.35 6.13 38.21
CA GLU A 285 23.14 6.44 37.02
C GLU A 285 22.86 5.43 35.90
N ALA A 286 22.78 4.13 36.22
CA ALA A 286 22.35 3.10 35.28
C ALA A 286 20.92 3.33 34.78
N ILE A 287 20.00 3.77 35.66
CA ILE A 287 18.64 4.15 35.27
C ILE A 287 18.65 5.40 34.39
N TYR A 288 19.47 6.42 34.69
CA TYR A 288 19.59 7.62 33.85
C TYR A 288 20.20 7.32 32.48
N LEU A 289 21.17 6.40 32.40
CA LEU A 289 21.69 5.87 31.14
C LEU A 289 20.60 5.16 30.32
N LYS A 290 19.76 4.37 30.98
CA LYS A 290 18.63 3.68 30.34
C LYS A 290 17.40 4.56 30.11
N LEU A 291 17.36 5.76 30.69
CA LEU A 291 16.23 6.67 30.56
C LEU A 291 16.13 7.27 29.17
N ASP A 292 17.25 7.64 28.55
CA ASP A 292 17.26 8.17 27.17
C ASP A 292 16.81 7.11 26.15
N GLU A 293 17.27 5.86 26.32
CA GLU A 293 16.79 4.71 25.53
C GLU A 293 15.28 4.49 25.72
N MET A 294 14.79 4.57 26.97
CA MET A 294 13.38 4.39 27.29
C MET A 294 12.50 5.56 26.82
N GLU A 295 13.01 6.80 26.82
CA GLU A 295 12.31 7.98 26.31
C GLU A 295 12.16 7.93 24.79
N LYS A 296 13.22 7.50 24.08
CA LYS A 296 13.16 7.19 22.64
C LYS A 296 12.13 6.09 22.37
N ALA A 297 12.19 4.97 23.08
CA ALA A 297 11.23 3.87 22.92
C ALA A 297 9.78 4.31 23.21
N LYS A 298 9.56 5.11 24.27
CA LYS A 298 8.25 5.67 24.61
C LYS A 298 7.70 6.57 23.50
N SER A 299 8.55 7.35 22.85
CA SER A 299 8.12 8.21 21.74
C SER A 299 7.71 7.41 20.49
N GLN A 300 8.31 6.24 20.27
CA GLN A 300 8.04 5.38 19.12
C GLN A 300 6.89 4.39 19.37
N LEU A 301 6.60 4.07 20.63
CA LEU A 301 5.56 3.10 21.01
C LEU A 301 4.16 3.42 20.43
N PRO A 302 3.64 4.67 20.47
CA PRO A 302 2.35 4.99 19.87
C PRO A 302 2.31 4.71 18.36
N ALA A 303 3.40 4.99 17.64
CA ALA A 303 3.48 4.74 16.21
C ALA A 303 3.47 3.23 15.89
N VAL A 304 4.19 2.43 16.70
CA VAL A 304 4.18 0.97 16.58
C VAL A 304 2.80 0.40 16.90
N ILE A 305 2.12 0.89 17.95
CA ILE A 305 0.74 0.48 18.29
C ILE A 305 -0.22 0.83 17.15
N MET A 306 -0.10 2.02 16.56
CA MET A 306 -0.93 2.42 15.41
C MET A 306 -0.70 1.48 14.22
N ARG A 307 0.55 1.14 13.89
CA ARG A 307 0.87 0.17 12.83
C ARG A 307 0.33 -1.23 13.12
N LEU A 308 0.42 -1.68 14.38
CA LEU A 308 -0.17 -2.95 14.82
C LEU A 308 -1.70 -2.93 14.70
N LYS A 309 -2.36 -1.82 15.03
CA LYS A 309 -3.81 -1.68 14.88
C LYS A 309 -4.22 -1.69 13.39
N THR A 310 -3.50 -1.00 12.52
CA THR A 310 -3.75 -1.05 11.07
C THR A 310 -3.52 -2.46 10.51
N LEU A 311 -2.44 -3.13 10.94
CA LEU A 311 -2.15 -4.51 10.54
C LEU A 311 -3.20 -5.50 11.08
N HIS A 312 -3.71 -5.27 12.29
CA HIS A 312 -4.77 -6.08 12.85
C HIS A 312 -6.06 -5.97 12.02
N GLU A 313 -6.41 -4.77 11.55
CA GLU A 313 -7.57 -4.59 10.67
C GLU A 313 -7.36 -5.28 9.31
N THR A 314 -6.16 -5.20 8.72
CA THR A 314 -5.88 -5.92 7.47
C THR A 314 -5.91 -7.42 7.67
N HIS A 315 -5.40 -7.94 8.80
CA HIS A 315 -5.47 -9.35 9.15
C HIS A 315 -6.92 -9.81 9.39
N ARG A 316 -7.76 -8.97 10.00
CA ARG A 316 -9.19 -9.26 10.17
C ARG A 316 -9.92 -9.31 8.81
N GLY A 317 -9.62 -8.37 7.92
CA GLY A 317 -10.13 -8.38 6.54
C GLY A 317 -9.68 -9.63 5.77
N LEU A 318 -8.43 -10.05 5.95
CA LEU A 318 -7.91 -11.28 5.35
C LEU A 318 -8.62 -12.53 5.89
N ALA A 319 -8.84 -12.61 7.20
CA ALA A 319 -9.60 -13.71 7.80
C ALA A 319 -11.03 -13.78 7.22
N GLY A 320 -11.73 -12.64 7.11
CA GLY A 320 -13.05 -12.59 6.49
C GLY A 320 -13.04 -12.98 4.99
N ALA A 321 -11.98 -12.64 4.25
CA ALA A 321 -11.81 -13.07 2.87
C ALA A 321 -11.58 -14.59 2.76
N VAL A 322 -10.81 -15.17 3.70
CA VAL A 322 -10.62 -16.63 3.78
C VAL A 322 -11.94 -17.33 4.09
N ASP A 323 -12.74 -16.81 5.02
CA ASP A 323 -14.06 -17.37 5.34
C ASP A 323 -15.00 -17.30 4.12
N ALA A 324 -15.04 -16.18 3.40
CA ALA A 324 -15.84 -16.03 2.18
C ALA A 324 -15.39 -16.99 1.06
N VAL A 325 -14.08 -17.26 0.94
CA VAL A 325 -13.56 -18.26 0.00
C VAL A 325 -13.96 -19.67 0.43
N SER A 326 -13.98 -19.96 1.72
CA SER A 326 -14.46 -21.25 2.23
C SER A 326 -15.95 -21.45 1.96
N GLU A 327 -16.78 -20.43 2.18
CA GLU A 327 -18.21 -20.47 1.83
C GLU A 327 -18.40 -20.67 0.32
N LEU A 328 -17.59 -20.01 -0.50
CA LEU A 328 -17.61 -20.20 -1.95
C LEU A 328 -17.22 -21.62 -2.35
N ASP A 329 -16.19 -22.20 -1.73
CA ASP A 329 -15.79 -23.59 -1.96
C ASP A 329 -16.90 -24.59 -1.57
N ASP A 330 -17.59 -24.33 -0.45
CA ASP A 330 -18.76 -25.12 -0.05
C ASP A 330 -19.89 -25.02 -1.07
N THR A 331 -20.19 -23.81 -1.58
CA THR A 331 -21.21 -23.61 -2.62
C THR A 331 -20.82 -24.24 -3.96
N LEU A 332 -19.53 -24.24 -4.29
CA LEU A 332 -19.02 -24.92 -5.48
C LEU A 332 -19.11 -26.44 -5.32
N GLY A 333 -18.84 -26.93 -4.11
CA GLY A 333 -19.02 -28.33 -3.74
C GLY A 333 -20.48 -28.78 -3.82
N THR A 334 -21.44 -27.96 -3.42
CA THR A 334 -22.88 -28.28 -3.58
C THR A 334 -23.29 -28.23 -5.05
N LEU A 335 -22.90 -27.19 -5.80
CA LEU A 335 -23.19 -27.09 -7.23
C LEU A 335 -22.63 -28.27 -8.02
N LYS A 336 -21.44 -28.76 -7.67
CA LYS A 336 -20.87 -29.96 -8.25
C LYS A 336 -21.73 -31.21 -7.99
N ARG A 337 -22.25 -31.38 -6.77
CA ARG A 337 -23.16 -32.50 -6.46
C ARG A 337 -24.47 -32.37 -7.23
N ASP A 338 -25.01 -31.16 -7.33
CA ASP A 338 -26.24 -30.90 -8.07
C ASP A 338 -26.06 -31.23 -9.56
N LEU A 339 -24.93 -30.83 -10.16
CA LEU A 339 -24.60 -31.15 -11.55
C LEU A 339 -24.49 -32.67 -11.77
N LEU A 340 -23.86 -33.41 -10.84
CA LEU A 340 -23.83 -34.87 -10.89
C LEU A 340 -25.24 -35.46 -10.81
N SER A 341 -26.10 -34.94 -9.93
CA SER A 341 -27.49 -35.39 -9.82
C SER A 341 -28.30 -35.08 -11.08
N TRP A 342 -28.05 -33.94 -11.73
CA TRP A 342 -28.68 -33.58 -13.00
C TRP A 342 -28.22 -34.49 -14.12
N ASN A 343 -26.94 -34.87 -14.14
CA ASN A 343 -26.45 -35.83 -15.11
C ASN A 343 -27.11 -37.21 -14.91
N GLU A 344 -27.20 -37.69 -13.67
CA GLU A 344 -27.87 -38.96 -13.36
C GLU A 344 -29.36 -38.91 -13.72
N ASN A 345 -30.06 -37.81 -13.40
CA ASN A 345 -31.44 -37.62 -13.80
C ASN A 345 -31.59 -37.55 -15.32
N LEU A 346 -30.64 -36.94 -16.04
CA LEU A 346 -30.65 -36.89 -17.49
C LEU A 346 -30.44 -38.30 -18.08
N ASP A 347 -29.54 -39.08 -17.53
CA ASP A 347 -29.35 -40.49 -17.90
C ASP A 347 -30.63 -41.32 -17.64
N LEU A 348 -31.30 -41.11 -16.50
CA LEU A 348 -32.59 -41.74 -16.20
C LEU A 348 -33.68 -41.32 -17.20
N THR A 349 -33.77 -40.03 -17.55
CA THR A 349 -34.74 -39.57 -18.54
C THR A 349 -34.45 -40.12 -19.93
N LYS A 350 -33.17 -40.24 -20.31
CA LYS A 350 -32.77 -40.86 -21.57
C LYS A 350 -33.17 -42.33 -21.61
N LEU A 351 -32.94 -43.07 -20.53
CA LEU A 351 -33.33 -44.47 -20.41
C LEU A 351 -34.86 -44.62 -20.48
N ALA A 352 -35.60 -43.76 -19.79
CA ALA A 352 -37.07 -43.72 -19.85
C ALA A 352 -37.58 -43.38 -21.26
N ILE A 353 -36.92 -42.47 -21.99
CA ILE A 353 -37.25 -42.15 -23.39
C ILE A 353 -36.97 -43.34 -24.30
N GLU A 354 -35.83 -44.03 -24.14
CA GLU A 354 -35.52 -45.23 -24.93
C GLU A 354 -36.51 -46.38 -24.66
N GLU A 355 -36.92 -46.57 -23.40
CA GLU A 355 -37.96 -47.53 -23.03
C GLU A 355 -39.31 -47.16 -23.65
N HIS A 356 -39.70 -45.87 -23.58
CA HIS A 356 -40.93 -45.39 -24.22
C HIS A 356 -40.89 -45.52 -25.74
N ALA A 357 -39.73 -45.28 -26.37
CA ALA A 357 -39.54 -45.44 -27.81
C ALA A 357 -39.73 -46.90 -28.24
N LYS A 358 -39.11 -47.84 -27.52
CA LYS A 358 -39.30 -49.29 -27.75
C LYS A 358 -40.76 -49.71 -27.51
N GLY A 359 -41.38 -49.22 -26.44
CA GLY A 359 -42.79 -49.48 -26.14
C GLY A 359 -43.74 -48.92 -27.21
N PHE A 360 -43.42 -47.76 -27.78
CA PHE A 360 -44.15 -47.18 -28.90
C PHE A 360 -43.98 -47.99 -30.18
N GLU A 361 -42.76 -48.42 -30.51
CA GLU A 361 -42.47 -49.26 -31.68
C GLU A 361 -43.22 -50.60 -31.63
N ASN A 362 -43.26 -51.24 -30.45
CA ASN A 362 -44.04 -52.46 -30.23
C ASN A 362 -45.55 -52.23 -30.41
N LYS A 363 -46.08 -51.13 -29.85
CA LYS A 363 -47.51 -50.77 -30.03
C LYS A 363 -47.81 -50.42 -31.48
N HIS A 364 -46.89 -49.75 -32.16
CA HIS A 364 -47.01 -49.43 -33.57
C HIS A 364 -47.10 -50.71 -34.41
N HIS A 365 -46.23 -51.70 -34.15
CA HIS A 365 -46.28 -52.99 -34.83
C HIS A 365 -47.60 -53.75 -34.59
N ASP A 366 -48.11 -53.78 -33.35
CA ASP A 366 -49.40 -54.39 -33.02
C ASP A 366 -50.59 -53.68 -33.72
N ILE A 367 -50.53 -52.35 -33.83
CA ILE A 367 -51.53 -51.58 -34.59
C ILE A 367 -51.42 -51.88 -36.09
N GLU A 368 -50.21 -51.90 -36.65
CA GLU A 368 -49.94 -52.23 -38.05
C GLU A 368 -50.49 -53.61 -38.41
N GLU A 369 -50.23 -54.63 -37.57
CA GLU A 369 -50.73 -55.99 -37.74
C GLU A 369 -52.27 -56.03 -37.68
N LYS A 370 -52.88 -55.33 -36.72
CA LYS A 370 -54.34 -55.19 -36.63
C LYS A 370 -54.92 -54.49 -37.87
N LEU A 371 -54.23 -53.49 -38.41
CA LEU A 371 -54.66 -52.73 -39.59
C LEU A 371 -54.57 -53.59 -40.85
N GLN A 372 -53.50 -54.37 -41.02
CA GLN A 372 -53.35 -55.37 -42.08
C GLN A 372 -54.42 -56.47 -41.98
N LEU A 373 -54.75 -56.95 -40.78
CA LEU A 373 -55.84 -57.89 -40.57
C LEU A 373 -57.20 -57.27 -40.94
N MET A 374 -57.39 -55.99 -40.64
CA MET A 374 -58.59 -55.25 -41.05
C MET A 374 -58.64 -55.08 -42.57
N GLU A 375 -57.53 -54.73 -43.20
CA GLU A 375 -57.40 -54.55 -44.64
C GLU A 375 -57.71 -55.85 -45.39
N THR A 376 -57.09 -56.97 -45.00
CA THR A 376 -57.40 -58.29 -45.57
C THR A 376 -58.86 -58.69 -45.39
N ARG A 377 -59.47 -58.36 -44.25
CA ARG A 377 -60.90 -58.60 -44.01
C ARG A 377 -61.81 -57.71 -44.87
N VAL A 378 -61.42 -56.46 -45.09
CA VAL A 378 -62.11 -55.52 -45.99
C VAL A 378 -61.98 -55.99 -47.44
N GLU A 379 -60.80 -56.42 -47.89
CA GLU A 379 -60.59 -56.99 -49.22
C GLU A 379 -61.41 -58.27 -49.45
N ALA A 380 -61.50 -59.15 -48.45
CA ALA A 380 -62.33 -60.34 -48.52
C ALA A 380 -63.83 -60.01 -48.66
N LEU A 381 -64.29 -58.92 -48.04
CA LEU A 381 -65.66 -58.43 -48.19
C LEU A 381 -65.90 -57.79 -49.56
N ILE A 382 -64.90 -57.10 -50.13
CA ILE A 382 -64.99 -56.47 -51.46
C ILE A 382 -64.94 -57.52 -52.59
N LYS A 383 -64.19 -58.61 -52.43
CA LYS A 383 -64.16 -59.73 -53.41
C LYS A 383 -65.33 -60.72 -53.27
N GLY A 384 -66.09 -60.64 -52.18
CA GLY A 384 -67.26 -61.49 -51.90
C GLY A 384 -68.58 -60.94 -52.43
N THR A 385 -68.56 -59.74 -53.02
CA THR A 385 -69.63 -59.13 -53.84
C THR A 385 -69.24 -59.17 -55.30
#